data_AF-A0A811XUG9-F1
#
_entry.id   AF-A0A811XUG9-F1
#
_cell.length_a   1.000
_cell.length_b   1.000
_cell.length_c   1.000
_cell.angle_alpha   90.00
_cell.angle_beta   90.00
_cell.angle_gamma   90.00
#
_symmetry.space_group_name_H-M   'P 1'
#
loop_
_entity.id
_entity.type
_entity.pdbx_description
1 polymer ?
#
loop_
_entity_poly.entity_id
_entity_poly.type
_entity_poly.pdbx_seq_one_letter_code
_entity_poly.pdbx_strand_id
1 'polypeptide(L)'
;MAWTPVLLGLLRHCTGSPSQSMLTQPSSLSASLETTTRLTCTLSSGFSIDSFVISWCQQKSGSPPWCLLYYYSDSSTYLGSEVPSCFSGSKTRPHPH
;
A
#
# COMPACT_ATOMS: atom_id res chain seq x y z
N MET A 1 -1.55 23.21 45.01
CA MET A 1 -0.73 22.06 44.56
C MET A 1 -0.34 22.29 43.10
N ALA A 2 0.94 22.47 42.79
CA ALA A 2 1.42 22.87 41.45
C ALA A 2 1.53 21.72 40.43
N TRP A 3 1.23 20.49 40.85
CA TRP A 3 1.25 19.28 40.02
C TRP A 3 0.14 19.19 38.95
N THR A 4 -1.02 19.82 39.17
CA THR A 4 -2.17 19.76 38.28
C THR A 4 -1.89 20.44 36.92
N PRO A 5 -1.32 21.66 36.86
CA PRO A 5 -0.92 22.23 35.57
C PRO A 5 0.22 21.45 34.88
N VAL A 6 1.11 20.80 35.65
CA VAL A 6 2.17 19.93 35.10
C VAL A 6 1.58 18.68 34.45
N LEU A 7 0.62 18.02 35.12
CA LEU A 7 -0.10 16.86 34.58
C LEU A 7 -0.91 17.23 33.33
N LEU A 8 -1.61 18.36 33.34
CA LEU A 8 -2.33 18.85 32.16
C LEU A 8 -1.39 19.22 31.01
N GLY A 9 -0.20 19.76 31.29
CA GLY A 9 0.84 20.03 30.28
C GLY A 9 1.38 18.74 29.66
N LEU A 10 1.68 17.72 30.47
CA LEU A 10 2.12 16.41 29.99
C LEU A 10 1.07 15.71 29.11
N LEU A 11 -0.21 15.76 29.49
CA LEU A 11 -1.32 15.21 28.71
C LEU A 11 -1.51 15.93 27.36
N ARG A 12 -1.19 17.23 27.27
CA ARG A 12 -1.19 18.00 26.00
C ARG A 12 -0.07 17.59 25.05
N HIS A 13 1.02 17.03 25.56
CA HIS A 13 2.13 16.51 24.75
C HIS A 13 1.91 15.09 24.21
N CYS A 14 0.82 14.41 24.61
CA CYS A 14 0.44 13.09 24.08
C CYS A 14 -0.40 13.18 22.79
N THR A 15 -0.49 14.35 22.14
CA THR A 15 -1.31 14.54 20.95
C THR A 15 -0.60 14.04 19.70
N GLY A 16 -0.70 12.73 19.47
CA GLY A 16 -0.70 12.09 18.15
C GLY A 16 0.63 12.02 17.40
N SER A 17 1.12 10.80 17.20
CA SER A 17 2.11 10.51 16.15
C SER A 17 1.34 10.18 14.85
N PRO A 18 1.34 11.01 13.80
CA PRO A 18 0.84 10.61 12.51
C PRO A 18 1.93 9.80 11.81
N SER A 19 2.17 8.58 12.28
CA SER A 19 3.18 7.66 11.72
C SER A 19 2.53 6.37 11.22
N GLN A 20 1.34 6.47 10.62
CA GLN A 20 0.72 5.37 9.91
C GLN A 20 1.06 5.48 8.42
N SER A 21 1.70 4.44 7.87
CA SER A 21 1.85 4.30 6.44
C SER A 21 0.47 4.12 5.80
N MET A 22 0.17 4.91 4.78
CA MET A 22 -1.10 4.82 4.07
C MET A 22 -0.86 4.43 2.61
N LEU A 23 -1.65 3.48 2.12
CA LEU A 23 -1.69 3.09 0.72
C LEU A 23 -2.89 3.75 0.04
N THR A 24 -2.65 4.39 -1.10
CA THR A 24 -3.70 5.03 -1.90
C THR A 24 -3.78 4.37 -3.28
N GLN A 25 -4.99 4.02 -3.71
CA GLN A 25 -5.27 3.40 -5.01
C GLN A 25 -6.52 4.04 -5.63
N PRO A 26 -6.73 3.96 -6.95
CA PRO A 26 -7.97 4.41 -7.56
C PRO A 26 -9.16 3.65 -6.98
N SER A 27 -10.23 4.38 -6.65
CA SER A 27 -11.46 3.82 -6.05
C SER A 27 -12.22 2.90 -7.01
N SER A 28 -12.08 3.14 -8.31
CA SER A 28 -12.71 2.36 -9.38
C SER A 28 -11.93 2.51 -10.67
N LEU A 29 -11.88 1.45 -11.46
CA LEU A 29 -11.29 1.46 -12.80
C LEU A 29 -12.13 0.53 -13.69
N SER A 30 -12.40 0.95 -14.93
CA SER A 30 -13.08 0.16 -15.93
C SER A 30 -12.23 0.12 -17.19
N ALA A 31 -12.25 -1.01 -17.89
CA ALA A 31 -11.44 -1.23 -19.08
C ALA A 31 -12.19 -2.11 -20.08
N SER A 32 -11.81 -2.01 -21.35
CA SER A 32 -12.35 -2.88 -22.39
C SER A 32 -11.69 -4.26 -22.33
N LEU A 33 -12.40 -5.27 -22.84
CA LEU A 33 -11.82 -6.60 -23.02
C LEU A 33 -10.54 -6.52 -23.87
N GLU A 34 -9.57 -7.37 -23.56
CA GLU A 34 -8.25 -7.46 -24.22
C GLU A 34 -7.33 -6.24 -24.08
N THR A 35 -7.71 -5.24 -23.27
CA THR A 35 -6.86 -4.09 -22.99
C THR A 35 -6.01 -4.30 -21.73
N THR A 36 -4.74 -3.92 -21.80
CA THR A 36 -3.87 -3.89 -20.62
C THR A 36 -4.26 -2.74 -19.73
N THR A 37 -4.61 -3.05 -18.48
CA THR A 37 -5.01 -2.07 -17.48
C THR A 37 -3.99 -2.00 -16.37
N ARG A 38 -3.60 -0.78 -15.99
CA ARG A 38 -2.62 -0.55 -14.92
C ARG A 38 -3.30 0.00 -13.67
N LEU A 39 -3.25 -0.76 -12.59
CA LEU A 39 -3.60 -0.27 -11.26
C LEU A 39 -2.35 0.31 -10.60
N THR A 40 -2.53 1.46 -9.93
CA THR A 40 -1.44 2.13 -9.22
C THR A 40 -1.75 2.15 -7.73
N CYS A 41 -0.74 1.84 -6.93
CA CYS A 41 -0.80 1.97 -5.48
C CYS A 41 0.36 2.87 -5.03
N THR A 42 0.05 3.91 -4.26
CA THR A 42 1.02 4.88 -3.77
C THR A 42 1.13 4.75 -2.26
N LEU A 43 2.36 4.54 -1.78
CA LEU A 43 2.69 4.59 -0.36
C LEU A 43 2.92 6.05 0.07
N SER A 44 2.37 6.42 1.22
CA SER A 44 2.52 7.76 1.81
C SER A 44 3.98 8.21 1.88
N SER A 45 4.20 9.52 1.71
CA SER A 45 5.53 10.15 1.80
C SER A 45 6.22 9.85 3.12
N GLY A 46 7.55 9.70 3.09
CA GLY A 46 8.36 9.37 4.27
C GLY A 46 8.65 7.88 4.44
N PHE A 47 8.07 7.02 3.59
CA PHE A 47 8.39 5.59 3.52
C PHE A 47 9.02 5.24 2.17
N SER A 48 10.01 4.36 2.19
CA SER A 48 10.62 3.82 0.97
C SER A 48 9.87 2.55 0.54
N ILE A 49 9.23 2.59 -0.63
CA ILE A 49 8.53 1.42 -1.21
C ILE A 49 9.47 0.24 -1.51
N ASP A 50 10.76 0.52 -1.64
CA ASP A 50 11.79 -0.48 -1.96
C ASP A 50 11.93 -1.51 -0.83
N SER A 51 11.80 -1.06 0.42
CA SER A 51 12.00 -1.86 1.63
C SER A 51 10.85 -2.83 1.96
N PHE A 52 9.76 -2.81 1.19
CA PHE A 52 8.56 -3.61 1.49
C PHE A 52 8.25 -4.59 0.36
N VAL A 53 7.81 -5.79 0.70
CA VAL A 53 7.12 -6.66 -0.27
C VAL A 53 5.75 -6.06 -0.55
N ILE A 54 5.40 -5.89 -1.83
CA ILE A 54 4.11 -5.39 -2.24
C ILE A 54 3.26 -6.55 -2.74
N SER A 55 2.09 -6.72 -2.16
CA SER A 55 1.13 -7.75 -2.54
C SER A 55 -0.10 -7.12 -3.19
N TRP A 56 -0.50 -7.60 -4.35
CA TRP A 56 -1.79 -7.29 -4.96
C TRP A 56 -2.75 -8.43 -4.73
N CYS A 57 -3.88 -8.16 -4.10
CA CYS A 57 -4.90 -9.16 -3.84
C CYS A 57 -6.24 -8.73 -4.41
N GLN A 58 -6.95 -9.70 -4.98
CA GLN A 58 -8.29 -9.55 -5.51
C GLN A 58 -9.30 -10.20 -4.58
N GLN A 59 -10.42 -9.54 -4.37
CA GLN A 59 -11.56 -10.13 -3.68
C GLN A 59 -12.78 -10.03 -4.59
N LYS A 60 -13.40 -11.17 -4.89
CA LYS A 60 -14.70 -11.25 -5.55
C LYS A 60 -15.79 -11.24 -4.49
N SER A 61 -16.96 -10.68 -4.81
CA SER A 61 -18.10 -10.71 -3.89
C SER A 61 -18.41 -12.14 -3.46
N GLY A 62 -18.51 -12.36 -2.14
CA GLY A 62 -18.78 -13.69 -1.56
C GLY A 62 -17.60 -14.67 -1.57
N SER A 63 -16.41 -14.25 -1.98
CA SER A 63 -15.19 -15.08 -1.95
C SER A 63 -14.14 -14.51 -0.99
N PRO A 64 -13.24 -15.36 -0.43
CA PRO A 64 -12.11 -14.86 0.34
C PRO A 64 -11.14 -14.07 -0.55
N PRO A 65 -10.34 -13.16 0.03
CA PRO A 65 -9.26 -12.50 -0.68
C PRO A 65 -8.25 -13.50 -1.25
N TRP A 66 -7.82 -13.25 -2.48
CA TRP A 66 -6.82 -14.07 -3.18
C TRP A 66 -5.72 -13.18 -3.76
N CYS A 67 -4.48 -13.45 -3.35
CA CYS A 67 -3.34 -12.62 -3.77
C CYS A 67 -2.78 -13.07 -5.12
N LEU A 68 -2.80 -12.12 -6.05
CA LEU A 68 -2.44 -12.32 -7.45
C LEU A 68 -0.93 -12.19 -7.68
N LEU A 69 -0.30 -11.24 -7.00
CA LEU A 69 1.08 -10.86 -7.20
C LEU A 69 1.76 -10.54 -5.87
N TYR A 70 2.96 -11.07 -5.68
CA TYR A 70 3.91 -10.67 -4.64
C TYR A 70 5.17 -10.15 -5.31
N TYR A 71 5.47 -8.89 -5.11
CA TYR A 71 6.58 -8.20 -5.75
C TYR A 71 7.53 -7.64 -4.70
N TYR A 72 8.75 -8.16 -4.66
CA TYR A 72 9.85 -7.59 -3.89
C TYR A 72 10.81 -6.83 -4.80
N SER A 73 11.26 -7.45 -5.88
CA SER A 73 12.13 -6.86 -6.90
C SER A 73 11.86 -7.51 -8.27
N ASP A 74 12.43 -6.97 -9.33
CA ASP A 74 12.30 -7.55 -10.69
C ASP A 74 12.79 -9.01 -10.77
N SER A 75 13.77 -9.38 -9.93
CA SER A 75 14.28 -10.76 -9.82
C SER A 75 13.53 -11.62 -8.79
N SER A 76 12.67 -11.01 -7.96
CA SER A 76 11.94 -11.68 -6.87
C SER A 76 10.46 -11.28 -6.95
N THR A 77 9.81 -11.85 -7.96
CA THR A 77 8.38 -11.67 -8.24
C THR A 77 7.72 -13.04 -8.30
N TYR A 78 6.59 -13.17 -7.62
CA TYR A 78 5.81 -14.41 -7.57
C TYR A 78 4.35 -14.12 -7.94
N LEU A 79 3.83 -14.88 -8.90
CA LEU A 79 2.40 -14.93 -9.18
C LEU A 79 1.77 -16.03 -8.34
N GLY A 80 0.52 -15.83 -7.90
CA GLY A 80 -0.25 -16.88 -7.24
C GLY A 80 -0.43 -18.10 -8.16
N SER A 81 -0.51 -19.30 -7.61
CA SER A 81 -0.46 -20.56 -8.39
C SER A 81 -1.55 -20.70 -9.47
N GLU A 82 -2.71 -20.05 -9.29
CA GLU A 82 -3.83 -20.09 -10.25
C GLU A 82 -3.97 -18.79 -11.05
N VAL A 83 -3.00 -17.88 -10.95
CA VAL A 83 -3.05 -16.56 -11.59
C VAL A 83 -2.62 -16.67 -13.05
N PRO A 84 -3.43 -16.21 -14.02
CA PRO A 84 -3.03 -16.19 -15.42
C PRO A 84 -1.75 -15.38 -15.64
N SER A 85 -0.95 -15.75 -16.64
CA SER A 85 0.32 -15.08 -16.97
C SER A 85 0.20 -13.64 -17.47
N CYS A 86 -1.02 -13.08 -17.53
CA CYS A 86 -1.28 -11.71 -17.96
C CYS A 86 -1.03 -10.65 -16.87
N PHE A 87 -0.72 -11.05 -15.63
CA PHE A 87 -0.41 -10.13 -14.54
C PHE A 87 1.09 -9.85 -14.45
N SER A 88 1.44 -8.58 -14.27
CA SER A 88 2.80 -8.12 -13.97
C SER A 88 2.75 -6.92 -13.04
N GLY A 89 3.87 -6.60 -12.41
CA GLY A 89 3.98 -5.43 -11.53
C GLY A 89 5.39 -4.86 -11.51
N SER A 90 5.49 -3.65 -10.96
CA SER A 90 6.75 -2.94 -10.80
C SER A 90 6.64 -1.98 -9.62
N LYS A 91 7.79 -1.58 -9.07
CA LYS A 91 7.91 -0.47 -8.12
C LYS A 91 8.53 0.73 -8.82
N THR A 92 8.04 1.91 -8.50
CA THR A 92 8.60 3.16 -9.02
C THR A 92 8.81 4.12 -7.86
N ARG A 93 10.01 4.69 -7.75
CA ARG A 93 10.26 5.83 -6.85
C ARG A 93 9.74 7.11 -7.50
N PRO A 94 9.06 7.99 -6.75
CA PRO A 94 8.86 9.36 -7.21
C PRO A 94 10.23 9.98 -7.51
N HIS A 95 10.40 10.59 -8.67
CA HIS A 95 11.62 11.31 -9.00
C HIS A 95 11.72 12.52 -8.05
N PRO A 96 12.79 12.70 -7.28
CA PRO A 96 12.97 13.92 -6.51
C PRO A 96 13.18 15.07 -7.50
N HIS A 97 12.30 16.07 -7.46
CA HIS A 97 12.53 17.36 -8.11
C HIS A 97 13.50 18.21 -7.29
#